data_AF-A0A3M5TX40-F1
#
_entry.id   AF-A0A3M5TX40-F1
#
_cell.length_a   1.000
_cell.length_b   1.000
_cell.length_c   1.000
_cell.angle_alpha   90.00
_cell.angle_beta   90.00
_cell.angle_gamma   90.00
#
_symmetry.space_group_name_H-M   'P 1'
#
loop_
_entity.id
_entity.type
_entity.pdbx_description
1 polymer ?
#
loop_
_entity_poly.entity_id
_entity_poly.type
_entity_poly.pdbx_seq_one_letter_code
_entity_poly.pdbx_strand_id
1 'polypeptide(L)'
;MKAIHGYGGHGLVLSAVRMSDNQPYEAFLAEKLHGLDVGHPVAGSTHAHKGIKTVSWLTALSHELVEKIGGVGEIQAELPMDWFALYDYGSGLVIQSGPTPEAAPTDQPKPARLVLPNRLFKAIRAPKFSLHYASRDGEPRIIGWAAEQWLKRFDIEEDELMAYKARLLDEPRLTKATTLPDRL
;
A
#
# COMPACT_ATOMS: atom_id res chain seq x y z
N MET A 1 -1.81 14.28 15.54
CA MET A 1 -0.82 13.22 15.24
C MET A 1 0.25 13.83 14.34
N LYS A 2 1.53 13.44 14.42
CA LYS A 2 2.60 13.90 13.51
C LYS A 2 3.22 12.69 12.78
N ALA A 3 2.39 11.94 12.07
CA ALA A 3 2.87 10.79 11.32
C ALA A 3 3.61 11.26 10.07
N ILE A 4 4.72 10.61 9.72
CA ILE A 4 5.43 10.86 8.45
C ILE A 4 4.74 10.10 7.32
N HIS A 5 4.40 8.85 7.57
CA HIS A 5 3.58 8.03 6.69
C HIS A 5 2.90 6.90 7.48
N GLY A 6 1.94 6.24 6.84
CA GLY A 6 1.25 5.08 7.38
C GLY A 6 0.39 4.43 6.31
N TYR A 7 -0.17 3.27 6.64
CA TYR A 7 -1.08 2.54 5.76
C TYR A 7 -2.10 1.76 6.60
N GLY A 8 -3.25 1.46 6.00
CA GLY A 8 -4.32 0.67 6.62
C GLY A 8 -5.11 -0.11 5.58
N GLY A 9 -5.42 -1.36 5.88
CA GLY A 9 -6.08 -2.29 4.95
C GLY A 9 -6.17 -3.68 5.55
N HIS A 10 -6.10 -4.72 4.72
CA HIS A 10 -6.07 -6.09 5.20
C HIS A 10 -4.67 -6.49 5.69
N GLY A 11 -4.63 -7.21 6.80
CA GLY A 11 -3.43 -7.83 7.35
C GLY A 11 -3.82 -9.05 8.16
N LEU A 12 -2.86 -9.93 8.44
CA LEU A 12 -3.13 -11.14 9.22
C LEU A 12 -2.98 -10.85 10.71
N VAL A 13 -3.96 -11.30 11.50
CA VAL A 13 -3.89 -11.28 12.96
C VAL A 13 -3.04 -12.46 13.41
N LEU A 14 -1.73 -12.25 13.43
CA LEU A 14 -0.77 -13.28 13.84
C LEU A 14 -0.63 -13.31 15.36
N SER A 15 -0.49 -14.50 15.93
CA SER A 15 -0.22 -14.65 17.36
C SER A 15 1.12 -14.01 17.73
N ALA A 16 1.09 -13.03 18.64
CA ALA A 16 2.27 -12.27 19.04
C ALA A 16 3.38 -13.16 19.63
N VAL A 17 3.02 -14.20 20.38
CA VAL A 17 3.98 -15.14 21.01
C VAL A 17 4.56 -16.16 20.03
N ARG A 18 4.00 -16.28 18.82
CA ARG A 18 4.45 -17.19 17.75
C ARG A 18 4.80 -16.44 16.47
N MET A 19 5.21 -15.19 16.61
CA MET A 19 5.43 -14.31 15.47
C MET A 19 6.35 -14.91 14.41
N SER A 20 7.46 -15.54 14.81
CA SER A 20 8.38 -16.19 13.86
C SER A 20 7.72 -17.39 13.18
N ASP A 21 7.01 -18.23 13.93
CA ASP A 21 6.33 -19.43 13.40
C ASP A 21 5.16 -19.09 12.47
N ASN A 22 4.63 -17.87 12.58
CA ASN A 22 3.51 -17.40 11.77
C ASN A 22 3.93 -16.81 10.41
N GLN A 23 5.18 -16.34 10.26
CA GLN A 23 5.59 -15.69 9.00
C GLN A 23 5.59 -16.63 7.78
N PRO A 24 5.84 -17.95 7.89
CA PRO A 24 5.69 -18.86 6.75
C PRO A 24 4.26 -18.90 6.21
N TYR A 25 3.26 -18.85 7.10
CA TYR A 25 1.86 -18.76 6.70
C TYR A 25 1.52 -17.40 6.10
N GLU A 26 2.06 -16.31 6.67
CA GLU A 26 1.93 -14.97 6.08
C GLU A 26 2.57 -14.89 4.69
N ALA A 27 3.74 -15.50 4.48
CA ALA A 27 4.41 -15.59 3.19
C ALA A 27 3.54 -16.33 2.17
N PHE A 28 3.03 -17.50 2.55
CA PHE A 28 2.14 -18.30 1.70
C PHE A 28 0.87 -17.54 1.29
N LEU A 29 0.24 -16.78 2.20
CA LEU A 29 -0.95 -16.00 1.85
C LEU A 29 -0.62 -14.75 1.02
N ALA A 30 0.53 -14.11 1.25
CA ALA A 30 0.95 -12.95 0.49
C ALA A 30 1.24 -13.28 -1.00
N GLU A 31 1.63 -14.53 -1.29
CA GLU A 31 1.74 -15.03 -2.66
C GLU A 31 0.38 -15.17 -3.37
N LYS A 32 -0.73 -15.21 -2.62
CA LYS A 32 -2.09 -15.37 -3.16
C LYS A 32 -2.91 -14.10 -3.15
N LEU A 33 -2.56 -13.15 -2.28
CA LEU A 33 -3.33 -11.94 -2.02
C LEU A 33 -2.38 -10.74 -1.96
N HIS A 34 -2.22 -10.03 -3.07
CA HIS A 34 -1.35 -8.86 -3.16
C HIS A 34 -1.83 -7.68 -2.28
N GLY A 35 -3.10 -7.65 -1.87
CA GLY A 35 -3.66 -6.58 -1.04
C GLY A 35 -3.30 -6.71 0.44
N LEU A 36 -2.79 -7.86 0.86
CA LEU A 36 -2.39 -8.09 2.24
C LEU A 36 -1.14 -7.29 2.60
N ASP A 37 -1.23 -6.60 3.73
CA ASP A 37 -0.06 -6.09 4.43
C ASP A 37 0.68 -7.24 5.12
N VAL A 38 2.01 -7.18 5.06
CA VAL A 38 2.89 -8.20 5.64
C VAL A 38 4.02 -7.57 6.43
N GLY A 39 4.55 -8.37 7.35
CA GLY A 39 5.82 -8.13 7.99
C GLY A 39 5.72 -7.54 9.40
N HIS A 40 6.87 -7.51 10.06
CA HIS A 40 6.96 -7.13 11.46
C HIS A 40 7.06 -5.60 11.64
N PRO A 41 6.12 -4.95 12.36
CA PRO A 41 6.11 -3.48 12.49
C PRO A 41 7.42 -2.90 13.06
N VAL A 42 8.04 -3.55 14.06
CA VAL A 42 9.28 -3.05 14.67
C VAL A 42 10.48 -3.26 13.76
N ALA A 43 10.56 -4.38 13.04
CA ALA A 43 11.64 -4.59 12.08
C ALA A 43 11.51 -3.61 10.91
N GLY A 44 10.29 -3.41 10.42
CA GLY A 44 9.98 -2.47 9.36
C GLY A 44 10.28 -1.01 9.72
N SER A 45 10.04 -0.59 10.96
CA SER A 45 10.27 0.80 11.39
C SER A 45 11.72 1.26 11.21
N THR A 46 12.68 0.34 11.26
CA THR A 46 14.10 0.62 10.97
C THR A 46 14.35 1.17 9.56
N HIS A 47 13.42 0.96 8.62
CA HIS A 47 13.47 1.47 7.25
C HIS A 47 12.48 2.60 6.99
N ALA A 48 11.58 2.91 7.93
CA ALA A 48 10.51 3.89 7.72
C ALA A 48 11.03 5.32 7.47
N HIS A 49 12.21 5.67 7.97
CA HIS A 49 12.84 6.97 7.69
C HIS A 49 13.32 7.11 6.23
N LYS A 50 13.37 6.01 5.45
CA LYS A 50 13.86 5.99 4.06
C LYS A 50 12.74 6.14 3.03
N GLY A 51 11.48 6.17 3.46
CA GLY A 51 10.32 6.25 2.57
C GLY A 51 9.18 5.35 3.01
N ILE A 52 8.11 5.36 2.22
CA ILE A 52 6.92 4.54 2.50
C ILE A 52 7.19 3.07 2.23
N LYS A 53 6.58 2.18 3.02
CA LYS A 53 6.65 0.73 2.78
C LYS A 53 5.84 0.34 1.54
N THR A 54 4.60 0.79 1.49
CA THR A 54 3.63 0.35 0.48
C THR A 54 2.45 1.31 0.43
N VAL A 55 1.56 1.07 -0.53
CA VAL A 55 0.21 1.62 -0.56
C VAL A 55 -0.79 0.56 -0.09
N SER A 56 -1.90 1.01 0.48
CA SER A 56 -3.01 0.15 0.87
C SER A 56 -4.34 0.90 0.68
N TRP A 57 -5.43 0.35 1.21
CA TRP A 57 -6.75 0.98 1.17
C TRP A 57 -6.73 2.40 1.73
N LEU A 58 -6.04 2.60 2.85
CA LEU A 58 -5.70 3.89 3.41
C LEU A 58 -4.19 4.05 3.32
N THR A 59 -3.72 5.17 2.79
CA THR A 59 -2.30 5.51 2.74
C THR A 59 -2.13 6.93 3.28
N ALA A 60 -1.41 7.07 4.39
CA ALA A 60 -1.11 8.37 5.00
C ALA A 60 0.27 8.85 4.57
N LEU A 61 0.37 10.11 4.14
CA LEU A 61 1.60 10.78 3.74
C LEU A 61 1.69 12.13 4.47
N SER A 62 2.86 12.52 4.97
CA SER A 62 3.09 13.88 5.48
C SER A 62 3.12 14.90 4.35
N HIS A 63 2.90 16.17 4.66
CA HIS A 63 3.05 17.24 3.66
C HIS A 63 4.43 17.21 3.00
N GLU A 64 5.51 16.93 3.75
CA GLU A 64 6.85 16.81 3.18
C GLU A 64 6.96 15.71 2.10
N LEU A 65 6.29 14.57 2.28
CA LEU A 65 6.26 13.51 1.27
C LEU A 65 5.36 13.87 0.09
N VAL A 66 4.24 14.55 0.35
CA VAL A 66 3.31 15.02 -0.68
C VAL A 66 3.99 16.05 -1.60
N GLU A 67 4.77 16.98 -1.06
CA GLU A 67 5.52 17.95 -1.87
C GLU A 67 6.57 17.28 -2.78
N LYS A 68 7.20 16.18 -2.33
CA LYS A 68 8.18 15.42 -3.14
C LYS A 68 7.56 14.77 -4.38
N ILE A 69 6.24 14.61 -4.42
CA ILE A 69 5.49 14.03 -5.54
C ILE A 69 4.64 15.07 -6.27
N GLY A 70 4.94 16.36 -6.14
CA GLY A 70 4.24 17.44 -6.86
C GLY A 70 3.07 18.08 -6.11
N GLY A 71 2.87 17.72 -4.85
CA GLY A 71 1.86 18.35 -3.99
C GLY A 71 0.46 17.72 -4.14
N VAL A 72 -0.52 18.31 -3.45
CA VAL A 72 -1.91 17.81 -3.45
C VAL A 72 -2.55 17.88 -4.84
N GLY A 73 -2.22 18.92 -5.61
CA GLY A 73 -2.74 19.10 -6.98
C GLY A 73 -2.35 17.95 -7.91
N GLU A 74 -1.11 17.45 -7.80
CA GLU A 74 -0.66 16.28 -8.58
C GLU A 74 -1.43 15.02 -8.19
N ILE A 75 -1.68 14.81 -6.89
CA ILE A 75 -2.50 13.70 -6.40
C ILE A 75 -3.91 13.77 -6.98
N GLN A 76 -4.54 14.95 -6.97
CA GLN A 76 -5.89 15.15 -7.52
C GLN A 76 -5.94 15.01 -9.05
N ALA A 77 -4.86 15.34 -9.76
CA ALA A 77 -4.76 15.19 -11.20
C ALA A 77 -4.62 13.71 -11.61
N GLU A 78 -3.83 12.93 -10.87
CA GLU A 78 -3.56 11.53 -11.19
C GLU A 78 -4.59 10.55 -10.60
N LEU A 79 -5.23 10.91 -9.48
CA LEU A 79 -6.21 10.07 -8.78
C LEU A 79 -7.60 10.73 -8.83
N PRO A 80 -8.57 10.22 -9.61
CA PRO A 80 -9.90 10.85 -9.71
C PRO A 80 -10.76 10.64 -8.45
N MET A 81 -11.35 11.72 -7.93
CA MET A 81 -12.06 11.74 -6.63
C MET A 81 -13.38 10.93 -6.58
N ASP A 82 -13.81 10.37 -7.70
CA ASP A 82 -14.90 9.40 -7.76
C ASP A 82 -14.49 8.04 -7.14
N TRP A 83 -13.20 7.70 -7.15
CA TRP A 83 -12.65 6.45 -6.59
C TRP A 83 -11.71 6.68 -5.42
N PHE A 84 -11.15 7.88 -5.30
CA PHE A 84 -10.22 8.26 -4.25
C PHE A 84 -10.80 9.37 -3.37
N ALA A 85 -10.43 9.38 -2.10
CA ALA A 85 -10.73 10.50 -1.20
C ALA A 85 -9.48 10.93 -0.46
N LEU A 86 -9.38 12.22 -0.20
CA LEU A 86 -8.28 12.84 0.52
C LEU A 86 -8.79 13.43 1.83
N TYR A 87 -8.09 13.15 2.91
CA TYR A 87 -8.42 13.64 4.25
C TYR A 87 -7.21 14.30 4.88
N ASP A 88 -7.35 15.55 5.31
CA ASP A 88 -6.31 16.20 6.10
C ASP A 88 -6.29 15.63 7.53
N TYR A 89 -5.12 15.23 8.02
CA TYR A 89 -4.91 14.82 9.41
C TYR A 89 -4.04 15.82 10.20
N GLY A 90 -3.85 17.02 9.66
CA GLY A 90 -3.18 18.17 10.25
C GLY A 90 -1.69 18.28 9.88
N SER A 91 -1.00 17.15 9.73
CA SER A 91 0.42 17.13 9.31
C SER A 91 0.64 16.45 7.95
N GLY A 92 -0.44 16.18 7.22
CA GLY A 92 -0.40 15.38 6.01
C GLY A 92 -1.80 14.99 5.53
N LEU A 93 -1.82 14.14 4.51
CA LEU A 93 -3.04 13.61 3.90
C LEU A 93 -3.16 12.10 4.09
N VAL A 94 -4.37 11.63 4.36
CA VAL A 94 -4.77 10.24 4.15
C VAL A 94 -5.46 10.13 2.80
N ILE A 95 -4.94 9.26 1.95
CA ILE A 95 -5.54 8.87 0.69
C ILE A 95 -6.31 7.57 0.90
N GLN A 96 -7.60 7.57 0.61
CA GLN A 96 -8.45 6.38 0.57
C GLN A 96 -8.58 5.90 -0.88
N SER A 97 -8.29 4.62 -1.11
CA SER A 97 -8.32 3.94 -2.42
C SER A 97 -9.53 3.03 -2.55
N GLY A 98 -10.67 3.57 -2.95
CA GLY A 98 -11.92 2.83 -3.12
C GLY A 98 -12.74 2.65 -1.83
N PRO A 99 -13.94 2.06 -1.94
CA PRO A 99 -14.93 2.05 -0.86
C PRO A 99 -14.60 1.08 0.28
N THR A 100 -13.83 0.02 0.02
CA THR A 100 -13.52 -1.05 0.97
C THR A 100 -12.07 -1.50 0.82
N PRO A 101 -11.46 -2.14 1.82
CA PRO A 101 -10.15 -2.75 1.64
C PRO A 101 -10.13 -3.78 0.50
N GLU A 102 -8.98 -3.92 -0.15
CA GLU A 102 -8.78 -4.82 -1.30
C GLU A 102 -7.88 -5.98 -0.90
N ALA A 103 -8.28 -7.22 -1.21
CA ALA A 103 -7.44 -8.40 -1.00
C ALA A 103 -6.50 -8.65 -2.18
N ALA A 104 -6.86 -8.16 -3.38
CA ALA A 104 -6.15 -8.33 -4.66
C ALA A 104 -5.64 -9.76 -4.90
N PRO A 105 -6.55 -10.73 -5.13
CA PRO A 105 -6.16 -12.09 -5.50
C PRO A 105 -5.24 -12.14 -6.72
N THR A 106 -4.22 -12.98 -6.70
CA THR A 106 -3.21 -13.05 -7.77
C THR A 106 -3.71 -13.69 -9.06
N ASP A 107 -4.82 -14.42 -9.01
CA ASP A 107 -5.52 -14.98 -10.16
C ASP A 107 -6.45 -13.98 -10.85
N GLN A 108 -6.53 -12.75 -10.32
CA GLN A 108 -7.29 -11.64 -10.88
C GLN A 108 -6.37 -10.50 -11.31
N PRO A 109 -6.82 -9.63 -12.22
CA PRO A 109 -6.05 -8.46 -12.59
C PRO A 109 -5.80 -7.55 -11.37
N LYS A 110 -4.61 -6.91 -11.30
CA LYS A 110 -4.31 -5.99 -10.20
C LYS A 110 -5.36 -4.85 -10.17
N PRO A 111 -5.82 -4.43 -8.97
CA PRO A 111 -6.74 -3.31 -8.82
C PRO A 111 -6.05 -1.99 -9.20
N ALA A 112 -6.65 -1.24 -10.13
CA ALA A 112 -6.22 0.10 -10.51
C ALA A 112 -6.16 1.06 -9.31
N ARG A 113 -7.12 0.95 -8.37
CA ARG A 113 -7.10 1.72 -7.11
C ARG A 113 -5.88 1.51 -6.22
N LEU A 114 -5.12 0.43 -6.41
CA LEU A 114 -3.84 0.21 -5.72
C LEU A 114 -2.63 0.45 -6.64
N VAL A 115 -2.76 0.16 -7.94
CA VAL A 115 -1.69 0.36 -8.92
C VAL A 115 -1.41 1.84 -9.16
N LEU A 116 -2.44 2.67 -9.35
CA LEU A 116 -2.26 4.10 -9.67
C LEU A 116 -1.57 4.86 -8.51
N PRO A 117 -1.98 4.72 -7.23
CA PRO A 117 -1.23 5.33 -6.13
C PRO A 117 0.17 4.75 -5.96
N ASN A 118 0.38 3.43 -6.13
CA ASN A 118 1.72 2.85 -6.04
C ASN A 118 2.67 3.45 -7.07
N ARG A 119 2.19 3.67 -8.30
CA ARG A 119 2.94 4.33 -9.36
C ARG A 119 3.27 5.78 -9.00
N LEU A 120 2.27 6.56 -8.59
CA LEU A 120 2.45 7.96 -8.20
C LEU A 120 3.46 8.12 -7.05
N PHE A 121 3.41 7.23 -6.06
CA PHE A 121 4.26 7.30 -4.87
C PHE A 121 5.60 6.56 -5.02
N LYS A 122 5.93 6.06 -6.22
CA LYS A 122 7.14 5.26 -6.46
C LYS A 122 8.42 6.01 -6.08
N ALA A 123 8.47 7.32 -6.29
CA ALA A 123 9.62 8.18 -5.96
C ALA A 123 9.88 8.32 -4.44
N ILE A 124 8.85 8.12 -3.61
CA ILE A 124 8.95 8.22 -2.15
C ILE A 124 8.91 6.86 -1.44
N ARG A 125 8.90 5.76 -2.21
CA ARG A 125 8.94 4.39 -1.67
C ARG A 125 10.33 4.05 -1.17
N ALA A 126 10.41 3.46 0.03
CA ALA A 126 11.66 2.98 0.57
C ALA A 126 12.28 1.92 -0.37
N PRO A 127 13.59 1.96 -0.65
CA PRO A 127 14.23 1.01 -1.56
C PRO A 127 14.26 -0.42 -1.01
N LYS A 128 14.17 -0.56 0.32
CA LYS A 128 14.17 -1.83 1.04
C LYS A 128 13.36 -1.70 2.32
N PHE A 129 12.72 -2.80 2.72
CA PHE A 129 12.03 -2.93 4.00
C PHE A 129 12.31 -4.30 4.62
N SER A 130 12.47 -4.35 5.95
CA SER A 130 12.57 -5.61 6.68
C SER A 130 11.17 -6.14 6.99
N LEU A 131 10.70 -7.13 6.22
CA LEU A 131 9.38 -7.72 6.37
C LEU A 131 9.43 -8.93 7.31
N HIS A 132 10.20 -9.96 6.97
CA HIS A 132 10.36 -11.19 7.75
C HIS A 132 11.76 -11.33 8.36
N TYR A 133 11.88 -12.21 9.36
CA TYR A 133 13.18 -12.65 9.89
C TYR A 133 13.78 -13.73 9.00
N ALA A 134 15.07 -14.02 9.21
CA ALA A 134 15.75 -15.09 8.50
C ALA A 134 15.05 -16.44 8.72
N SER A 135 15.04 -17.26 7.66
CA SER A 135 14.55 -18.64 7.71
C SER A 135 15.48 -19.49 8.57
N ARG A 136 14.92 -20.44 9.33
CA ARG A 136 15.69 -21.37 10.18
C ARG A 136 15.86 -22.74 9.53
N ASP A 137 14.78 -23.26 8.95
CA ASP A 137 14.66 -24.63 8.46
C ASP A 137 14.30 -24.65 6.95
N GLY A 138 14.49 -23.54 6.25
CA GLY A 138 14.14 -23.41 4.83
C GLY A 138 12.67 -23.10 4.58
N GLU A 139 11.92 -22.74 5.63
CA GLU A 139 10.52 -22.35 5.51
C GLU A 139 10.36 -21.03 4.70
N PRO A 140 9.22 -20.84 3.99
CA PRO A 140 8.95 -19.64 3.22
C PRO A 140 9.07 -18.36 4.06
N ARG A 141 9.75 -17.35 3.52
CA ARG A 141 9.91 -16.02 4.13
C ARG A 141 9.94 -14.96 3.04
N ILE A 142 9.35 -13.80 3.34
CA ILE A 142 9.42 -12.59 2.51
C ILE A 142 10.70 -11.81 2.88
N ILE A 143 11.85 -12.33 2.45
CA ILE A 143 13.18 -11.74 2.65
C ILE A 143 13.93 -11.59 1.32
N GLY A 144 14.97 -10.75 1.30
CA GLY A 144 15.82 -10.58 0.11
C GLY A 144 15.00 -10.22 -1.13
N TRP A 145 15.17 -11.02 -2.20
CA TRP A 145 14.44 -10.83 -3.46
C TRP A 145 12.91 -10.88 -3.27
N ALA A 146 12.37 -11.77 -2.44
CA ALA A 146 10.92 -11.85 -2.20
C ALA A 146 10.37 -10.58 -1.55
N ALA A 147 11.14 -9.96 -0.64
CA ALA A 147 10.78 -8.66 -0.07
C ALA A 147 10.80 -7.54 -1.12
N GLU A 148 11.77 -7.55 -2.02
CA GLU A 148 11.81 -6.59 -3.13
C GLU A 148 10.62 -6.75 -4.08
N GLN A 149 10.24 -7.99 -4.42
CA GLN A 149 9.05 -8.24 -5.24
C GLN A 149 7.77 -7.82 -4.53
N TRP A 150 7.66 -8.08 -3.22
CA TRP A 150 6.49 -7.64 -2.46
C TRP A 150 6.36 -6.11 -2.45
N LEU A 151 7.46 -5.36 -2.33
CA LEU A 151 7.43 -3.89 -2.43
C LEU A 151 7.03 -3.41 -3.83
N LYS A 152 7.41 -4.15 -4.88
CA LYS A 152 7.15 -3.84 -6.30
C LYS A 152 5.89 -4.50 -6.87
N ARG A 153 5.09 -5.20 -6.05
CA ARG A 153 3.97 -6.04 -6.54
C ARG A 153 2.92 -5.30 -7.37
N PHE A 154 2.77 -3.99 -7.15
CA PHE A 154 1.88 -3.11 -7.91
C PHE A 154 2.60 -2.26 -8.96
N ASP A 155 3.90 -2.49 -9.20
CA ASP A 155 4.61 -1.84 -10.30
C ASP A 155 4.03 -2.35 -11.63
N ILE A 156 4.02 -1.42 -12.58
CA ILE A 156 3.60 -1.59 -13.96
C ILE A 156 4.60 -0.86 -14.85
N GLU A 157 4.66 -1.26 -16.10
CA GLU A 157 5.39 -0.55 -17.14
C GLU A 157 4.63 0.71 -17.59
N GLU A 158 5.30 1.61 -18.30
CA GLU A 158 4.73 2.91 -18.69
C GLU A 158 3.55 2.79 -19.65
N ASP A 159 3.63 1.85 -20.58
CA ASP A 159 2.61 1.56 -21.59
C ASP A 159 1.35 0.91 -21.00
N GLU A 160 1.44 0.31 -19.80
CA GLU A 160 0.30 -0.24 -19.08
C GLU A 160 -0.56 0.85 -18.39
N LEU A 161 -0.05 2.08 -18.22
CA LEU A 161 -0.74 3.12 -17.44
C LEU A 161 -2.16 3.40 -17.94
N MET A 162 -2.30 3.56 -19.26
CA MET A 162 -3.61 3.87 -19.87
C MET A 162 -4.61 2.72 -19.67
N ALA A 163 -4.14 1.47 -19.67
CA ALA A 163 -4.98 0.32 -19.40
C ALA A 163 -5.50 0.31 -17.95
N TYR A 164 -4.67 0.70 -16.98
CA TYR A 164 -5.12 0.83 -15.58
C TYR A 164 -6.02 2.04 -15.34
N LYS A 165 -5.79 3.18 -16.03
CA LYS A 165 -6.72 4.32 -16.00
C LYS A 165 -8.09 3.94 -16.57
N ALA A 166 -8.13 3.15 -17.64
CA ALA A 166 -9.39 2.62 -18.19
C ALA A 166 -10.05 1.62 -17.24
N ARG A 167 -9.28 0.68 -16.66
CA ARG A 167 -9.81 -0.31 -15.70
C ARG A 167 -10.45 0.33 -14.48
N LEU A 168 -9.90 1.45 -13.99
CA LEU A 168 -10.47 2.18 -12.86
C LEU A 168 -11.95 2.52 -13.09
N LEU A 169 -12.36 2.78 -14.34
CA LEU A 169 -13.75 3.12 -14.68
C LEU A 169 -14.76 2.02 -14.33
N ASP A 170 -14.29 0.76 -14.30
CA ASP A 170 -15.08 -0.42 -13.95
C ASP A 170 -15.01 -0.76 -12.44
N GLU A 171 -14.13 -0.10 -11.68
CA GLU A 171 -14.00 -0.34 -10.25
C GLU A 171 -15.07 0.39 -9.43
N PRO A 172 -15.44 -0.13 -8.23
CA PRO A 172 -16.43 0.51 -7.38
C PRO A 172 -16.06 1.94 -6.98
N ARG A 173 -16.97 2.87 -7.24
CA ARG A 173 -16.85 4.27 -6.83
C ARG A 173 -17.11 4.46 -5.33
N LEU A 174 -16.58 5.55 -4.80
CA LEU A 174 -16.90 6.03 -3.47
C LEU A 174 -18.35 6.51 -3.39
N THR A 175 -18.96 6.28 -2.23
CA THR A 175 -20.29 6.78 -1.90
C THR A 175 -20.25 7.48 -0.55
N LYS A 176 -21.31 8.24 -0.21
CA LYS A 176 -21.43 8.85 1.12
C LYS A 176 -21.36 7.83 2.27
N ALA A 177 -21.70 6.56 2.03
CA ALA A 177 -21.61 5.50 3.03
C ALA A 177 -20.18 5.00 3.26
N THR A 178 -19.28 5.26 2.33
CA THR A 178 -17.90 4.72 2.33
C THR A 178 -16.86 5.81 2.47
N THR A 179 -17.26 7.05 2.74
CA THR A 179 -16.37 8.22 2.89
C THR A 179 -16.76 9.03 4.11
N LEU A 180 -15.78 9.67 4.75
CA LEU A 180 -16.03 10.70 5.74
C LEU A 180 -16.50 12.01 5.08
N PRO A 181 -17.32 12.83 5.78
CA PRO A 181 -17.87 14.07 5.23
C PRO A 181 -16.81 15.13 4.90
N ASP A 182 -15.69 15.16 5.63
CA ASP A 182 -14.66 16.20 5.54
C ASP A 182 -13.56 15.88 4.50
N ARG A 183 -13.94 15.34 3.32
CA ARG A 183 -12.97 15.09 2.24
C ARG A 183 -12.61 16.38 1.49
N LEU A 184 -11.33 16.51 1.13
CA LEU A 184 -10.79 17.61 0.31
C LEU A 184 -11.23 17.53 -1.15
#